data_AF-A0A0D7NKP0-F1
#
_entry.id   AF-A0A0D7NKP0-F1
#
_cell.length_a   1.000
_cell.length_b   1.000
_cell.length_c   1.000
_cell.angle_alpha   90.00
_cell.angle_beta   90.00
_cell.angle_gamma   90.00
#
_symmetry.space_group_name_H-M   'P 1'
#
loop_
_entity.id
_entity.type
_entity.pdbx_description
1 polymer ?
#
loop_
_entity_poly.entity_id
_entity_poly.type
_entity_poly.pdbx_seq_one_letter_code
_entity_poly.pdbx_strand_id
1 'polypeptide(L)'
;MLDHILKFMTLGTVIVGSIAIYTALHTNNRRLGADIFLRYSDRISDLRRRLPVTAFLERGAPGSTEITAEERRAVHEIIHSICELYELRVHGFFPSPIWKIREPDIERLLSLPLFQQELASLEDRFRGHPRLSDWLKSIRQRKI
;
A
#
# COMPACT_ATOMS: atom_id res chain seq x y z
N MET A 1 41.28 20.91 -31.92
CA MET A 1 40.96 21.70 -30.70
C MET A 1 39.49 22.09 -30.67
N LEU A 2 38.98 22.85 -31.65
CA LEU A 2 37.60 23.35 -31.66
C LEU A 2 36.52 22.24 -31.68
N ASP A 3 36.74 21.17 -32.45
CA ASP A 3 35.86 19.99 -32.45
C ASP A 3 35.79 19.26 -31.09
N HIS A 4 36.90 19.25 -30.35
CA HIS A 4 36.92 18.62 -29.02
C HIS A 4 36.14 19.49 -28.03
N ILE A 5 36.30 20.81 -28.10
CA ILE A 5 35.54 21.76 -27.29
C ILE A 5 34.04 21.63 -27.56
N LEU A 6 33.63 21.56 -28.84
CA LEU A 6 32.24 21.33 -29.23
C LEU A 6 31.70 20.00 -28.67
N LYS A 7 32.46 18.90 -28.81
CA LYS A 7 32.07 17.59 -28.26
C LYS A 7 31.92 17.61 -26.75
N PHE A 8 32.83 18.26 -26.01
CA PHE A 8 32.72 18.39 -24.55
C PHE A 8 31.53 19.25 -24.15
N MET A 9 31.25 20.32 -24.90
CA MET A 9 30.09 21.19 -24.65
C MET A 9 28.78 20.42 -24.87
N THR A 10 28.65 19.70 -25.98
CA THR A 10 27.49 18.85 -26.25
C THR A 10 27.34 17.76 -25.19
N LEU A 11 28.42 17.07 -24.82
CA LEU A 11 28.39 16.06 -23.76
C LEU A 11 27.93 16.66 -22.42
N GLY A 12 28.44 17.85 -22.07
CA GLY A 12 28.00 18.60 -20.89
C GLY A 12 26.51 18.89 -20.91
N THR A 13 25.96 19.37 -22.03
CA THR A 13 24.52 19.63 -22.16
C THR A 13 23.67 18.36 -22.06
N VAL A 14 24.14 17.24 -22.62
CA VAL A 14 23.44 15.94 -22.52
C VAL A 14 23.44 15.44 -21.08
N ILE A 15 24.56 15.57 -20.36
CA ILE A 15 24.65 15.19 -18.95
C ILE A 15 23.69 16.05 -18.11
N VAL A 16 23.74 17.39 -18.25
CA VAL A 16 22.85 18.29 -17.52
C VAL A 16 21.38 18.01 -17.82
N GLY A 17 21.03 17.81 -19.10
CA GLY A 17 19.67 17.44 -19.50
C GLY A 17 19.22 16.12 -18.89
N SER A 18 20.09 15.11 -18.88
CA SER A 18 19.80 13.81 -18.27
C SER A 18 19.58 13.92 -16.75
N ILE A 19 20.40 14.70 -16.05
CA ILE A 19 20.26 14.98 -14.61
C ILE A 19 18.95 15.73 -14.34
N ALA A 20 18.60 16.70 -15.17
CA ALA A 20 17.36 17.47 -15.02
C ALA A 20 16.12 16.57 -15.18
N ILE A 21 16.09 15.72 -16.21
CA ILE A 21 15.01 14.74 -16.44
C ILE A 21 14.91 13.78 -15.26
N TYR A 22 16.04 13.22 -14.81
CA TYR A 22 16.06 12.33 -13.66
C TYR A 22 15.50 13.00 -12.39
N THR A 23 15.92 14.23 -12.11
CA THR A 23 15.49 15.00 -10.93
C THR A 23 13.99 15.33 -10.99
N ALA A 24 13.49 15.66 -12.18
CA ALA A 24 12.08 15.93 -12.41
C ALA A 24 11.23 14.68 -12.17
N LEU A 25 11.63 13.53 -12.74
CA LEU A 25 10.96 12.24 -12.53
C LEU A 25 11.00 11.83 -11.06
N HIS A 26 12.15 11.96 -10.40
CA HIS A 26 12.32 11.61 -9.00
C HIS A 26 11.41 12.45 -8.10
N THR A 27 11.39 13.77 -8.29
CA THR A 27 10.54 14.68 -7.52
C THR A 27 9.06 14.42 -7.78
N ASN A 28 8.67 14.22 -9.04
CA ASN A 28 7.29 13.94 -9.42
C ASN A 28 6.77 12.65 -8.78
N ASN A 29 7.56 11.56 -8.87
CA ASN A 29 7.18 10.28 -8.29
C ASN A 29 7.06 10.35 -6.76
N ARG A 30 7.91 11.13 -6.09
CA ARG A 30 7.78 11.36 -4.64
C ARG A 30 6.53 12.14 -4.28
N ARG A 31 6.17 13.17 -5.05
CA ARG A 31 4.95 13.96 -4.84
C ARG A 31 3.69 13.14 -5.06
N LEU A 32 3.62 12.40 -6.17
CA LEU A 32 2.49 11.50 -6.47
C LEU A 32 2.34 10.43 -5.39
N GLY A 33 3.43 9.79 -4.98
CA GLY A 33 3.39 8.79 -3.93
C GLY A 33 2.91 9.35 -2.58
N ALA A 34 3.32 10.59 -2.24
CA ALA A 34 2.84 11.26 -1.03
C ALA A 34 1.35 11.61 -1.11
N ASP A 35 0.85 12.06 -2.26
CA ASP A 35 -0.58 12.34 -2.46
C ASP A 35 -1.43 11.07 -2.38
N ILE A 36 -1.01 9.99 -3.04
CA ILE A 36 -1.66 8.67 -2.90
C ILE A 36 -1.67 8.25 -1.44
N PHE A 37 -0.54 8.38 -0.74
CA PHE A 37 -0.43 8.05 0.68
C PHE A 37 -1.41 8.84 1.53
N LEU A 38 -1.52 10.16 1.34
CA LEU A 38 -2.41 11.01 2.13
C LEU A 38 -3.89 10.67 1.87
N ARG A 39 -4.31 10.61 0.61
CA ARG A 39 -5.70 10.25 0.26
C ARG A 39 -6.09 8.87 0.75
N TYR A 40 -5.17 7.92 0.63
CA TYR A 40 -5.38 6.56 1.14
C TYR A 40 -5.49 6.57 2.67
N SER A 41 -4.60 7.31 3.34
CA SER A 41 -4.60 7.43 4.81
C SER A 41 -5.90 8.03 5.32
N ASP A 42 -6.42 9.07 4.66
CA ASP A 42 -7.68 9.72 5.02
C ASP A 42 -8.85 8.75 4.86
N ARG A 43 -8.95 8.06 3.71
CA ARG A 43 -9.98 7.04 3.46
C ARG A 43 -9.97 5.94 4.54
N ILE A 44 -8.80 5.39 4.85
CA ILE A 44 -8.67 4.37 5.90
C ILE A 44 -8.97 4.95 7.29
N SER A 45 -8.60 6.20 7.57
CA SER A 45 -8.92 6.86 8.83
C SER A 45 -10.43 6.98 9.03
N ASP A 46 -11.15 7.41 8.00
CA ASP A 46 -12.60 7.55 8.04
C ASP A 46 -13.32 6.21 8.20
N LEU A 47 -12.82 5.16 7.54
CA LEU A 47 -13.37 3.81 7.72
C LEU A 47 -13.08 3.25 9.12
N ARG A 48 -11.88 3.46 9.66
CA ARG A 48 -11.53 3.02 11.02
C ARG A 48 -12.37 3.71 12.09
N ARG A 49 -12.76 4.97 11.89
CA ARG A 49 -13.65 5.71 12.80
C ARG A 49 -15.06 5.11 12.89
N ARG A 50 -15.48 4.31 11.89
CA ARG A 50 -16.77 3.60 11.89
C ARG A 50 -16.69 2.26 12.61
N LEU A 51 -15.50 1.80 12.96
CA LEU A 51 -15.29 0.55 13.69
C LEU A 51 -15.18 0.83 15.19
N PRO A 52 -15.73 -0.05 16.04
CA PRO A 52 -15.57 0.06 17.47
C PRO A 52 -14.11 -0.16 17.84
N VAL A 53 -13.63 0.46 18.92
CA VAL A 53 -12.23 0.31 19.39
C VAL A 53 -11.87 -1.15 19.63
N THR A 54 -12.85 -1.97 20.05
CA THR A 54 -12.71 -3.42 20.25
C THR A 54 -12.28 -4.16 18.98
N ALA A 55 -12.57 -3.64 17.79
CA ALA A 55 -12.11 -4.21 16.51
C ALA A 55 -10.58 -4.18 16.35
N PHE A 56 -9.88 -3.33 17.11
CA PHE A 56 -8.42 -3.16 17.06
C PHE A 56 -7.71 -3.77 18.27
N LEU A 57 -8.43 -4.37 19.21
CA LEU A 57 -7.84 -5.00 20.39
C LEU A 57 -7.55 -6.48 20.10
N GLU A 58 -6.32 -6.91 20.40
CA GLU A 58 -5.85 -8.31 20.25
C GLU A 58 -6.64 -9.31 21.12
N ARG A 59 -7.46 -8.81 22.06
CA ARG A 59 -8.19 -9.60 23.05
C ARG A 59 -9.63 -9.92 22.61
N GLY A 60 -9.81 -10.44 21.40
CA GLY A 60 -11.04 -11.11 21.02
C GLY A 60 -10.90 -12.61 21.29
N ALA A 61 -11.55 -13.12 22.33
CA ALA A 61 -11.74 -14.56 22.50
C ALA A 61 -12.31 -15.18 21.20
N PRO A 62 -12.06 -16.47 20.91
CA PRO A 62 -12.62 -17.16 19.75
C PRO A 62 -14.13 -17.35 19.97
N GLY A 63 -14.88 -16.29 19.71
CA GLY A 63 -16.31 -16.21 19.85
C GLY A 63 -16.71 -14.97 19.08
N SER A 64 -17.43 -15.19 17.98
CA SER A 64 -17.98 -14.17 17.08
C SER A 64 -18.13 -12.82 17.75
N THR A 65 -17.20 -11.90 17.49
CA THR A 65 -17.49 -10.49 17.73
C THR A 65 -18.65 -10.20 16.78
N GLU A 66 -19.86 -10.13 17.30
CA GLU A 66 -21.04 -9.77 16.53
C GLU A 66 -20.84 -8.33 16.08
N ILE A 67 -20.20 -8.18 14.92
CA ILE A 67 -20.07 -6.90 14.23
C ILE A 67 -21.38 -6.64 13.49
N THR A 68 -21.79 -5.38 13.50
CA THR A 68 -22.95 -4.94 12.72
C THR A 68 -22.66 -5.11 11.22
N ALA A 69 -23.72 -5.11 10.40
CA ALA A 69 -23.55 -5.15 8.95
C ALA A 69 -22.74 -3.94 8.42
N GLU A 70 -22.87 -2.77 9.06
CA GLU A 70 -22.12 -1.57 8.72
C GLU A 70 -20.63 -1.70 9.06
N GLU A 71 -20.32 -2.27 10.23
CA GLU A 71 -18.94 -2.55 10.64
C GLU A 71 -18.29 -3.58 9.72
N ARG A 72 -19.00 -4.67 9.39
CA ARG A 72 -18.52 -5.67 8.42
C ARG A 72 -18.21 -5.01 7.07
N ARG A 73 -19.11 -4.15 6.58
CA ARG A 73 -18.89 -3.40 5.35
C ARG A 73 -17.65 -2.52 5.46
N ALA A 74 -17.43 -1.82 6.57
CA ALA A 74 -16.23 -1.01 6.77
C ALA A 74 -14.96 -1.85 6.78
N VAL A 75 -14.95 -3.03 7.40
CA VAL A 75 -13.81 -3.98 7.36
C VAL A 75 -13.54 -4.42 5.92
N HIS A 76 -14.56 -4.80 5.16
CA HIS A 76 -14.41 -5.20 3.76
C HIS A 76 -13.88 -4.06 2.89
N GLU A 77 -14.37 -2.83 3.09
CA GLU A 77 -13.88 -1.65 2.37
C GLU A 77 -12.41 -1.34 2.71
N ILE A 78 -11.99 -1.55 3.96
CA ILE A 78 -10.58 -1.44 4.37
C ILE A 78 -9.74 -2.52 3.67
N ILE A 79 -10.15 -3.79 3.71
CA ILE A 79 -9.43 -4.90 3.07
C ILE A 79 -9.30 -4.65 1.57
N HIS A 80 -10.38 -4.28 0.89
CA HIS A 80 -10.37 -3.96 -0.54
C HIS A 80 -9.42 -2.80 -0.84
N SER A 81 -9.45 -1.73 -0.04
CA SER A 81 -8.54 -0.59 -0.22
C SER A 81 -7.07 -1.02 -0.09
N ILE A 82 -6.75 -1.89 0.88
CA ILE A 82 -5.39 -2.43 1.06
C ILE A 82 -4.97 -3.25 -0.17
N CYS A 83 -5.86 -4.09 -0.69
CA CYS A 83 -5.60 -4.90 -1.87
C CYS A 83 -5.36 -4.03 -3.12
N GLU A 84 -6.19 -2.99 -3.33
CA GLU A 84 -5.99 -2.01 -4.40
C GLU A 84 -4.64 -1.32 -4.29
N LEU A 85 -4.25 -0.89 -3.08
CA LEU A 85 -2.94 -0.25 -2.84
C LEU A 85 -1.78 -1.23 -3.09
N TYR A 86 -1.93 -2.49 -2.72
CA TYR A 86 -0.93 -3.52 -3.00
C TYR A 86 -0.75 -3.73 -4.51
N GLU A 87 -1.83 -3.80 -5.29
CA GLU A 87 -1.74 -3.90 -6.74
C GLU A 87 -1.06 -2.67 -7.36
N LEU A 88 -1.39 -1.46 -6.89
CA LEU A 88 -0.68 -0.24 -7.32
C LEU A 88 0.83 -0.30 -7.04
N ARG A 89 1.24 -0.89 -5.91
CA ARG A 89 2.66 -1.14 -5.59
C ARG A 89 3.27 -2.15 -6.56
N VAL A 90 2.61 -3.28 -6.79
CA VAL A 90 3.11 -4.34 -7.69
C VAL A 90 3.30 -3.85 -9.12
N HIS A 91 2.43 -2.95 -9.57
CA HIS A 91 2.50 -2.33 -10.90
C HIS A 91 3.38 -1.07 -10.97
N GLY A 92 4.03 -0.67 -9.87
CA GLY A 92 5.00 0.44 -9.83
C GLY A 92 4.38 1.84 -9.73
N PHE A 93 3.06 1.97 -9.59
CA PHE A 93 2.38 3.25 -9.37
C PHE A 93 2.57 3.78 -7.95
N PHE A 94 2.75 2.89 -6.97
CA PHE A 94 3.02 3.27 -5.60
C PHE A 94 4.51 3.07 -5.26
N PRO A 95 5.26 4.14 -4.95
CA PRO A 95 6.70 4.03 -4.71
C PRO A 95 7.06 3.09 -3.56
N SER A 96 7.96 2.14 -3.82
CA SER A 96 8.45 1.16 -2.84
C SER A 96 8.94 1.78 -1.52
N PRO A 97 9.68 2.92 -1.51
CA PRO A 97 10.07 3.56 -0.25
C PRO A 97 8.89 3.98 0.63
N ILE A 98 7.78 4.41 0.03
CA ILE A 98 6.58 4.82 0.76
C ILE A 98 5.83 3.59 1.26
N TRP A 99 5.74 2.55 0.45
CA TRP A 99 5.17 1.26 0.88
C TRP A 99 5.86 0.71 2.12
N LYS A 100 7.20 0.72 2.17
CA LYS A 100 7.96 0.22 3.32
C LYS A 100 7.63 0.92 4.64
N ILE A 101 7.16 2.16 4.60
CA ILE A 101 6.74 2.90 5.80
C ILE A 101 5.43 2.32 6.35
N ARG A 102 4.53 1.87 5.48
CA ARG A 102 3.17 1.40 5.83
C ARG A 102 3.04 -0.10 5.94
N GLU A 103 3.89 -0.85 5.27
CA GLU A 103 3.86 -2.32 5.23
C GLU A 103 3.72 -2.92 6.63
N PRO A 104 4.48 -2.51 7.66
CA PRO A 104 4.32 -3.07 9.01
C PRO A 104 2.95 -2.80 9.64
N ASP A 105 2.38 -1.61 9.44
CA ASP A 105 1.07 -1.25 9.99
C ASP A 105 -0.07 -1.98 9.28
N ILE A 106 0.06 -2.16 7.96
CA ILE A 106 -0.86 -2.94 7.14
C ILE A 106 -0.81 -4.41 7.56
N GLU A 107 0.38 -4.98 7.69
CA GLU A 107 0.57 -6.36 8.16
C GLU A 107 -0.04 -6.54 9.56
N ARG A 108 0.24 -5.64 10.51
CA ARG A 108 -0.34 -5.70 11.86
C ARG A 108 -1.87 -5.64 11.83
N LEU A 109 -2.45 -4.74 11.04
CA LEU A 109 -3.90 -4.60 10.92
C LEU A 109 -4.54 -5.87 10.34
N LEU A 110 -3.98 -6.39 9.26
CA LEU A 110 -4.48 -7.61 8.62
C LEU A 110 -4.28 -8.85 9.49
N SER A 111 -3.30 -8.87 10.39
CA SER A 111 -3.09 -9.95 11.36
C SER A 111 -4.12 -9.98 12.50
N LEU A 112 -4.92 -8.93 12.68
CA LEU A 112 -5.95 -8.92 13.73
C LEU A 112 -7.02 -10.01 13.48
N PRO A 113 -7.57 -10.64 14.53
CA PRO A 113 -8.52 -11.75 14.40
C PRO A 113 -9.73 -11.43 13.52
N LEU A 114 -10.31 -10.23 13.71
CA LEU A 114 -11.45 -9.76 12.91
C LEU A 114 -11.10 -9.68 11.41
N PHE A 115 -9.94 -9.12 11.09
CA PHE A 115 -9.49 -8.98 9.70
C PHE A 115 -9.15 -10.34 9.09
N GLN A 116 -8.53 -11.25 9.84
CA GLN A 116 -8.25 -12.61 9.37
C GLN A 116 -9.55 -13.39 9.09
N GLN A 117 -10.56 -13.25 9.95
CA GLN A 117 -11.87 -13.91 9.76
C GLN A 117 -12.55 -13.41 8.48
N GLU A 118 -12.65 -12.08 8.31
CA GLU A 118 -13.30 -11.51 7.13
C GLU A 118 -12.47 -11.72 5.86
N LEU A 119 -11.14 -11.73 5.94
CA LEU A 119 -10.25 -12.04 4.81
C LEU A 119 -10.44 -13.47 4.31
N ALA A 120 -10.64 -14.45 5.21
CA ALA A 120 -10.93 -15.83 4.82
C ALA A 120 -12.24 -15.93 4.01
N SER A 121 -13.25 -15.10 4.33
CA SER A 121 -14.50 -15.04 3.56
C SER A 121 -14.32 -14.45 2.15
N LEU A 122 -13.24 -13.70 1.92
CA LEU A 122 -12.94 -13.01 0.66
C LEU A 122 -11.88 -13.74 -0.18
N GLU A 123 -11.29 -14.85 0.30
CA GLU A 123 -10.18 -15.56 -0.36
C GLU A 123 -10.47 -15.91 -1.83
N ASP A 124 -11.71 -16.33 -2.13
CA ASP A 124 -12.12 -16.67 -3.49
C ASP A 124 -12.09 -15.49 -4.46
N ARG A 125 -12.32 -14.27 -3.97
CA ARG A 125 -12.27 -13.06 -4.81
C ARG A 125 -10.85 -12.71 -5.25
N PHE A 126 -9.85 -13.14 -4.49
CA PHE A 126 -8.44 -12.81 -4.77
C PHE A 126 -7.72 -13.88 -5.61
N ARG A 127 -8.40 -14.97 -6.02
CA ARG A 127 -7.80 -16.03 -6.85
C ARG A 127 -7.22 -15.53 -8.18
N GLY A 128 -7.79 -14.45 -8.75
CA GLY A 128 -7.25 -13.81 -9.97
C GLY A 128 -5.95 -13.04 -9.75
N HIS A 129 -5.52 -12.85 -8.50
CA HIS A 129 -4.39 -12.04 -8.08
C HIS A 129 -3.38 -12.91 -7.31
N PRO A 130 -2.51 -13.68 -8.01
CA PRO A 130 -1.64 -14.66 -7.37
C PRO A 130 -0.64 -14.02 -6.39
N ARG A 131 -0.03 -12.89 -6.78
CA ARG A 131 0.93 -12.16 -5.92
C ARG A 131 0.27 -11.64 -4.64
N LEU A 132 -0.93 -11.09 -4.77
CA LEU A 132 -1.73 -10.62 -3.62
C LEU A 132 -2.06 -11.81 -2.70
N SER A 133 -2.54 -12.91 -3.28
CA SER A 133 -2.87 -14.13 -2.53
C SER A 133 -1.67 -14.67 -1.74
N ASP A 134 -0.50 -14.72 -2.36
CA ASP A 134 0.73 -15.19 -1.71
C ASP A 134 1.18 -14.25 -0.60
N TRP A 135 1.07 -12.93 -0.81
CA TRP A 135 1.38 -11.94 0.21
C TRP A 135 0.43 -12.05 1.40
N LEU A 136 -0.89 -12.15 1.17
CA LEU A 136 -1.89 -12.33 2.24
C LEU A 136 -1.65 -13.63 3.03
N LYS A 137 -1.29 -14.73 2.34
CA LYS A 137 -0.91 -16.00 2.99
C LYS A 137 0.34 -15.83 3.86
N SER A 138 1.33 -15.07 3.40
CA SER A 138 2.55 -14.82 4.17
C SER A 138 2.28 -14.06 5.47
N ILE A 139 1.31 -13.13 5.46
CA ILE A 139 0.88 -12.39 6.66
C ILE A 139 0.22 -13.34 7.66
N ARG A 140 -0.70 -14.19 7.19
CA ARG A 140 -1.38 -15.19 8.04
C ARG A 140 -0.41 -16.17 8.71
N GLN A 141 0.70 -16.50 8.06
CA GLN A 141 1.73 -17.40 8.59
C GLN A 141 2.67 -16.73 9.58
N ARG A 142 2.86 -15.40 9.48
CA ARG A 142 3.59 -14.60 10.47
C ARG A 142 2.68 -14.35 11.69
N LYS A 143 2.46 -15.38 12.50
CA LYS A 143 1.93 -15.17 13.85
C LYS A 143 2.92 -14.28 14.61
N ILE A 144 2.47 -13.06 14.95
CA ILE A 144 3.10 -12.19 15.94
C ILE A 144 2.60 -12.62 17.32
#